data_AF-A0A7V9GDK9-F1
#
_entry.id   AF-A0A7V9GDK9-F1
#
_cell.length_a   1.000
_cell.length_b   1.000
_cell.length_c   1.000
_cell.angle_alpha   90.00
_cell.angle_beta   90.00
_cell.angle_gamma   90.00
#
_symmetry.space_group_name_H-M   'P 1'
#
loop_
_entity.id
_entity.type
_entity.pdbx_description
1 polymer ?
#
loop_
_entity_poly.entity_id
_entity_poly.type
_entity_poly.pdbx_seq_one_letter_code
_entity_poly.pdbx_strand_id
1 'polypeptide(L)'
;MSKNLVLQIPDDVFEAVEQVAAKTGATAEKFVLEIVLRNLPHNKKMLTVEERRTALAKLMSYAGAVEGDSSRSGDNELIDADLAREYGKDL
;
A
#
# COMPACT_ATOMS: atom_id res chain seq x y z
N MET A 1 19.37 8.49 -11.66
CA MET A 1 19.22 8.23 -13.11
C MET A 1 17.76 8.52 -13.47
N SER A 2 17.48 9.64 -14.13
CA SER A 2 16.14 9.92 -14.68
C SER A 2 16.03 9.32 -16.10
N LYS A 3 14.85 8.79 -16.44
CA LYS A 3 14.51 8.33 -17.80
C LYS A 3 13.24 9.08 -18.22
N ASN A 4 13.22 9.59 -19.45
CA ASN A 4 12.06 10.28 -20.01
C ASN A 4 11.22 9.30 -20.83
N LEU A 5 9.91 9.33 -20.64
CA LEU A 5 8.93 8.56 -21.40
C LEU A 5 8.01 9.54 -22.13
N VAL A 6 7.91 9.40 -23.45
CA VAL A 6 6.96 10.16 -24.29
C VAL A 6 5.90 9.20 -24.78
N LEU A 7 4.64 9.48 -24.47
CA LEU A 7 3.50 8.66 -24.87
C LEU A 7 2.61 9.47 -25.81
N GLN A 8 2.33 8.93 -27.00
CA GLN A 8 1.28 9.47 -27.86
C GLN A 8 -0.01 8.74 -27.54
N ILE A 9 -1.01 9.49 -27.08
CA ILE A 9 -2.37 9.01 -26.84
C ILE A 9 -3.35 9.81 -27.68
N PRO A 10 -4.49 9.22 -28.04
CA PRO A 10 -5.61 9.95 -28.61
C PRO A 10 -6.06 11.12 -27.73
N ASP A 11 -6.54 12.21 -28.35
CA ASP A 11 -6.91 13.45 -27.67
C ASP A 11 -8.05 13.23 -26.65
N ASP A 12 -9.02 12.38 -26.97
CA ASP A 12 -10.12 12.01 -26.08
C ASP A 12 -9.64 11.35 -24.77
N VAL A 13 -8.58 10.55 -24.86
CA VAL A 13 -7.93 9.93 -23.69
C VAL A 13 -7.16 10.97 -22.88
N PHE A 14 -6.50 11.92 -23.55
CA PHE A 14 -5.78 13.01 -22.88
C PHE A 14 -6.73 13.92 -22.11
N GLU A 15 -7.86 14.32 -22.71
CA GLU A 15 -8.90 15.12 -22.06
C GLU A 15 -9.47 14.40 -20.83
N ALA A 16 -9.72 13.09 -20.93
CA ALA A 16 -10.20 12.30 -19.78
C ALA A 16 -9.18 12.29 -18.64
N VAL A 17 -7.88 12.18 -18.95
CA VAL A 17 -6.79 12.26 -17.97
C VAL A 17 -6.75 13.63 -17.29
N GLU A 18 -6.84 14.73 -18.06
CA GLU A 18 -6.85 16.08 -17.50
C GLU A 18 -8.04 16.32 -16.56
N GLN A 19 -9.23 15.87 -16.95
CA GLN A 19 -10.43 16.02 -16.12
C GLN A 19 -10.30 15.29 -14.78
N VAL A 20 -9.72 14.09 -14.78
CA VAL A 20 -9.55 13.30 -13.55
C VAL A 20 -8.42 13.86 -12.68
N ALA A 21 -7.33 14.32 -13.30
CA ALA A 21 -6.25 15.00 -12.60
C ALA A 21 -6.72 16.29 -11.91
N ALA A 22 -7.52 17.11 -12.61
CA ALA A 22 -8.12 18.32 -12.05
C ALA A 22 -9.03 18.03 -10.83
N LYS A 23 -9.84 16.96 -10.89
CA LYS A 23 -10.71 16.54 -9.77
C LYS A 23 -9.92 16.08 -8.54
N THR A 24 -8.69 15.62 -8.72
CA THR A 24 -7.83 15.10 -7.66
C THR A 24 -6.76 16.10 -7.22
N GLY A 25 -6.73 17.31 -7.81
CA GLY A 25 -5.71 18.32 -7.54
C GLY A 25 -4.30 17.90 -7.99
N ALA A 26 -4.20 16.91 -8.88
CA ALA A 26 -2.95 16.43 -9.44
C ALA A 26 -2.74 17.00 -10.85
N THR A 27 -1.50 17.02 -11.33
CA THR A 27 -1.22 17.29 -12.75
C THR A 27 -1.44 16.02 -13.58
N ALA A 28 -1.68 16.18 -14.88
CA ALA A 28 -1.85 15.06 -15.80
C ALA A 28 -0.65 14.10 -15.77
N GLU A 29 0.58 14.63 -15.69
CA GLU A 29 1.79 13.79 -15.65
C GLU A 29 1.85 12.96 -14.37
N LYS A 30 1.50 13.56 -13.22
CA LYS A 30 1.48 12.84 -11.94
C LYS A 30 0.43 11.74 -11.94
N PHE A 31 -0.74 12.01 -12.51
CA PHE A 31 -1.81 11.02 -12.65
C PHE A 31 -1.40 9.85 -13.55
N VAL A 32 -0.80 10.14 -14.71
CA VAL A 32 -0.28 9.11 -15.62
C VAL A 32 0.81 8.28 -14.94
N LEU A 33 1.72 8.93 -14.20
CA LEU A 33 2.76 8.25 -13.45
C LEU A 33 2.16 7.32 -12.38
N GLU A 34 1.13 7.75 -11.65
CA GLU A 34 0.45 6.90 -10.67
C GLU A 34 -0.22 5.69 -11.33
N ILE A 35 -0.87 5.86 -12.49
CA ILE A 35 -1.45 4.75 -13.25
C ILE A 35 -0.35 3.76 -13.64
N VAL A 36 0.77 4.25 -14.17
CA VAL A 36 1.90 3.39 -14.54
C VAL A 36 2.43 2.65 -13.31
N LEU A 37 2.64 3.33 -12.19
CA LEU A 37 3.10 2.71 -10.95
C LEU A 37 2.13 1.66 -10.41
N ARG A 38 0.81 1.91 -10.47
CA ARG A 38 -0.21 0.95 -10.04
C ARG A 38 -0.26 -0.30 -10.92
N ASN A 39 -0.09 -0.13 -12.23
CA ASN A 39 -0.18 -1.23 -13.20
C ASN A 39 1.15 -1.95 -13.43
N LEU A 40 2.27 -1.34 -13.04
CA LEU A 40 3.53 -2.06 -12.98
C LEU A 40 3.30 -3.26 -12.05
N PRO A 41 3.75 -4.46 -12.45
CA PRO A 41 3.79 -5.59 -11.55
C PRO A 41 4.67 -5.13 -10.40
N HIS A 42 4.03 -4.79 -9.28
CA HIS A 42 4.72 -4.79 -8.02
C HIS A 42 5.31 -6.18 -7.96
N ASN A 43 6.61 -6.30 -7.67
CA ASN A 43 7.22 -7.57 -7.31
C ASN A 43 6.58 -8.06 -5.99
N LYS A 44 5.27 -8.28 -5.99
CA LYS A 44 4.58 -9.12 -5.05
C LYS A 44 5.18 -10.47 -5.34
N LYS A 45 6.09 -10.87 -4.46
CA LYS A 45 6.65 -12.22 -4.42
C LYS A 45 5.47 -13.16 -4.65
N MET A 46 5.41 -13.79 -5.82
CA MET A 46 4.35 -14.75 -6.09
C MET A 46 4.62 -15.91 -5.16
N LEU A 47 3.84 -16.00 -4.09
CA LEU A 47 3.93 -17.11 -3.17
C LEU A 47 3.60 -18.38 -3.95
N THR A 48 4.42 -19.40 -3.77
CA THR A 48 4.07 -20.75 -4.19
C THR A 48 2.77 -21.19 -3.50
N VAL A 49 2.12 -22.22 -4.04
CA VAL A 49 0.87 -22.76 -3.46
C VAL A 49 1.06 -23.15 -1.99
N GLU A 50 2.23 -23.71 -1.64
CA GLU A 50 2.56 -24.12 -0.28
C GLU A 50 2.87 -22.94 0.65
N GLU A 51 3.61 -21.93 0.17
CA GLU A 51 3.80 -20.69 0.94
C GLU A 51 2.48 -19.97 1.19
N ARG A 52 1.56 -19.97 0.19
CA ARG A 52 0.24 -19.38 0.33
C ARG A 52 -0.62 -20.12 1.36
N ARG A 53 -0.60 -21.46 1.35
CA ARG A 53 -1.30 -22.29 2.35
C ARG A 53 -0.77 -22.05 3.75
N THR A 54 0.54 -22.00 3.91
CA THR A 54 1.21 -21.75 5.19
C THR A 54 0.89 -20.35 5.72
N ALA A 55 0.98 -19.33 4.87
CA ALA A 55 0.63 -17.95 5.23
C ALA A 55 -0.86 -17.82 5.60
N LEU A 56 -1.74 -18.51 4.86
CA LEU A 56 -3.18 -18.52 5.16
C LEU A 56 -3.48 -19.24 6.48
N ALA A 57 -2.84 -20.38 6.76
CA ALA A 57 -3.00 -21.08 8.03
C ALA A 57 -2.53 -20.22 9.21
N LYS A 58 -1.39 -19.53 9.07
CA LYS A 58 -0.88 -18.57 10.07
C LYS A 58 -1.81 -17.38 10.24
N LEU A 59 -2.42 -16.86 9.18
CA LEU A 59 -3.39 -15.78 9.29
C LEU A 59 -4.64 -16.25 10.04
N MET A 60 -5.14 -17.44 9.69
CA MET A 60 -6.35 -18.01 10.27
C MET A 60 -6.19 -18.39 11.74
N SER A 61 -4.98 -18.64 12.23
CA SER A 61 -4.77 -18.84 13.68
C SER A 61 -5.05 -17.58 14.51
N TYR A 62 -5.05 -16.40 13.89
CA TYR A 62 -5.44 -15.14 14.54
C TYR A 62 -6.89 -14.73 14.23
N ALA A 63 -7.61 -15.50 13.41
CA ALA A 63 -9.00 -15.20 13.10
C ALA A 63 -9.87 -15.41 14.34
N GLY A 64 -10.61 -14.38 14.75
CA GLY A 64 -11.42 -14.38 15.97
C GLY A 64 -10.65 -14.08 17.26
N ALA A 65 -9.32 -13.96 17.21
CA ALA A 65 -8.48 -13.57 18.35
C ALA A 65 -8.40 -12.04 18.52
N VAL A 66 -9.52 -11.33 18.37
CA VAL A 66 -9.62 -9.89 18.64
C VAL A 66 -10.43 -9.71 19.91
N GLU A 67 -9.79 -9.93 21.05
CA GLU A 67 -10.25 -9.40 22.34
C GLU A 67 -9.47 -8.12 22.62
N GLY A 68 -9.91 -7.02 22.00
CA GLY A 68 -9.46 -5.68 22.38
C GLY A 68 -10.41 -5.14 23.43
N ASP A 69 -9.96 -4.96 24.68
CA ASP A 69 -10.74 -4.31 25.73
C ASP A 69 -10.88 -2.78 25.52
N SER A 70 -10.17 -2.23 24.54
CA SER A 70 -10.08 -0.80 24.29
C SER A 70 -10.25 -0.46 22.81
N SER A 71 -10.98 0.62 22.55
CA SER A 71 -11.17 1.21 21.22
C SER A 71 -9.88 1.83 20.63
N ARG A 72 -8.74 1.68 21.31
CA ARG A 72 -7.44 2.29 20.97
C ARG A 72 -6.41 1.26 20.49
N SER A 73 -6.82 0.02 20.23
CA SER A 73 -5.93 -1.08 19.83
C SER A 73 -5.15 -0.85 18.52
N GLY A 74 -5.45 0.20 17.76
CA GLY A 74 -4.70 0.62 16.56
C GLY A 74 -3.97 1.96 16.70
N ASP A 75 -3.82 2.47 17.92
CA ASP A 75 -3.11 3.73 18.20
C ASP A 75 -1.58 3.47 18.22
N ASN A 76 -0.92 3.76 17.09
CA ASN A 76 0.51 3.48 16.89
C ASN A 76 1.40 4.14 17.95
N GLU A 77 1.04 5.32 18.46
CA GLU A 77 1.84 6.01 19.48
C GLU A 77 1.83 5.28 20.82
N LEU A 78 0.71 4.65 21.18
CA LEU A 78 0.61 3.83 22.38
C LEU A 78 1.34 2.49 22.23
N ILE A 79 1.29 1.90 21.03
CA ILE A 79 2.04 0.67 20.71
C ILE A 79 3.55 0.94 20.83
N ASP A 80 4.03 2.03 20.25
CA ASP A 80 5.45 2.40 20.33
C ASP A 80 5.90 2.67 21.77
N ALA A 81 5.07 3.33 22.58
CA ALA A 81 5.35 3.58 23.99
C ALA A 81 5.38 2.27 24.82
N ASP A 82 4.50 1.32 24.52
CA ASP A 82 4.46 0.01 25.17
C ASP A 82 5.70 -0.83 24.81
N LEU A 83 6.04 -0.90 23.52
CA LEU A 83 7.24 -1.58 23.02
C LEU A 83 8.51 -0.98 23.62
N ALA A 84 8.62 0.34 23.71
CA ALA A 84 9.76 1.01 24.35
C ALA A 84 9.86 0.72 25.85
N ARG A 85 8.72 0.55 26.54
CA ARG A 85 8.70 0.19 27.96
C ARG A 85 9.13 -1.27 28.20
N GLU A 86 8.68 -2.18 27.35
CA GLU A 86 8.93 -3.63 27.49
C GLU A 86 10.32 -4.03 26.98
N TYR A 87 10.75 -3.48 25.83
CA TYR A 87 11.98 -3.87 25.15
C TYR A 87 13.05 -2.77 25.06
N GLY A 88 12.74 -1.51 25.41
CA GLY A 88 13.70 -0.40 25.32
C GLY A 88 14.79 -0.38 26.40
N LYS A 89 14.81 -1.35 27.33
CA LYS A 89 15.88 -1.50 28.32
C LYS A 89 17.07 -2.35 27.85
N ASP A 90 16.91 -3.07 26.74
CA ASP A 90 17.92 -3.99 26.19
C ASP A 90 18.54 -3.50 24.87
N LEU A 91 18.50 -2.18 24.62
CA LEU A 91 19.12 -1.50 23.48
C LEU A 91 20.22 -0.53 23.94
#